data_AF-A0A1I6MYT7-F1
#
_entry.id   AF-A0A1I6MYT7-F1
#
_cell.length_a   1.000
_cell.length_b   1.000
_cell.length_c   1.000
_cell.angle_alpha   90.00
_cell.angle_beta   90.00
_cell.angle_gamma   90.00
#
_symmetry.space_group_name_H-M   'P 1'
#
loop_
_entity.id
_entity.type
_entity.pdbx_description
1 polymer ?
#
loop_
_entity_poly.entity_id
_entity_poly.type
_entity_poly.pdbx_seq_one_letter_code
_entity_poly.pdbx_strand_id
1 'polypeptide(L)'
;MRERIHPDAVANAFLSSLSSRRMDLRSALGSYSAILRLEPHPYTQARGRIDCAICGDYLESRQTDINILNFERLKWGGVRHTQPLYAGLDLEWFSSLQVPEATQEDRSHLRQLLDRVSTLSPHGRPNDLEKAIKGIFASNQSERRTVIDILGLSGVLVPMGLPNFFSTYPKSAERKQPDKKNDWNYPVLWWRGSDGINEEALRFWFPNL
;
A
#
# COMPACT_ATOMS: atom_id res chain seq x y z
N MET A 1 4.18 17.55 -3.15
CA MET A 1 4.84 16.46 -2.39
C MET A 1 5.18 15.27 -3.29
N ARG A 2 4.20 14.60 -3.93
CA ARG A 2 4.45 13.51 -4.90
C ARG A 2 5.54 13.83 -5.94
N GLU A 3 5.49 15.01 -6.55
CA GLU A 3 6.44 15.44 -7.60
C GLU A 3 7.89 15.62 -7.12
N ARG A 4 8.12 15.66 -5.80
CA ARG A 4 9.46 15.81 -5.21
C ARG A 4 10.12 14.48 -4.88
N ILE A 5 9.37 13.38 -4.93
CA ILE A 5 9.83 12.05 -4.55
C ILE A 5 9.81 11.16 -5.79
N HIS A 6 10.96 10.59 -6.12
CA HIS A 6 11.07 9.64 -7.23
C HIS A 6 10.43 8.29 -6.85
N PRO A 7 9.68 7.63 -7.76
CA PRO A 7 9.12 6.29 -7.51
C PRO A 7 10.15 5.28 -6.99
N ASP A 8 11.35 5.27 -7.57
CA ASP A 8 12.43 4.36 -7.15
C ASP A 8 12.84 4.54 -5.68
N ALA A 9 12.73 5.76 -5.14
CA ALA A 9 13.12 6.02 -3.75
C ALA A 9 12.18 5.34 -2.76
N VAL A 10 10.86 5.41 -2.99
CA VAL A 10 9.87 4.74 -2.12
C VAL A 10 9.88 3.23 -2.33
N ALA A 11 10.16 2.75 -3.54
CA ALA A 11 10.33 1.33 -3.81
C ALA A 11 11.58 0.76 -3.14
N ASN A 12 12.71 1.48 -3.20
CA ASN A 12 13.94 1.13 -2.49
C ASN A 12 13.72 1.09 -0.96
N ALA A 13 13.02 2.08 -0.42
CA ALA A 13 12.68 2.11 1.00
C ALA A 13 11.83 0.91 1.41
N PHE A 14 10.83 0.56 0.61
CA PHE A 14 10.02 -0.63 0.83
C PHE A 14 10.87 -1.90 0.85
N LEU A 15 11.76 -2.10 -0.14
CA LEU A 15 12.68 -3.24 -0.17
C LEU A 15 13.57 -3.28 1.09
N SER A 16 14.27 -2.20 1.39
CA SER A 16 15.18 -2.10 2.55
C SER A 16 14.48 -2.37 3.89
N SER A 17 13.17 -2.16 3.95
CA SER A 17 12.36 -2.43 5.14
C SER A 17 12.17 -3.93 5.42
N LEU A 18 12.36 -4.81 4.42
CA LEU A 18 12.01 -6.23 4.52
C LEU A 18 12.98 -6.95 5.46
N SER A 19 14.30 -6.73 5.32
CA SER A 19 15.30 -7.27 6.26
C SER A 19 15.41 -6.43 7.54
N SER A 20 15.45 -5.09 7.41
CA SER A 20 15.68 -4.18 8.55
C SER A 20 14.50 -4.10 9.52
N ARG A 21 13.31 -4.53 9.09
CA ARG A 21 12.05 -4.43 9.84
C ARG A 21 11.73 -2.98 10.26
N ARG A 22 12.16 -2.01 9.45
CA ARG A 22 11.86 -0.57 9.60
C ARG A 22 10.51 -0.25 8.97
N MET A 23 9.46 -0.27 9.80
CA MET A 23 8.07 -0.04 9.37
C MET A 23 7.86 1.33 8.73
N ASP A 24 8.59 2.34 9.18
CA ASP A 24 8.57 3.68 8.62
C ASP A 24 9.09 3.75 7.17
N LEU A 25 9.99 2.84 6.78
CA LEU A 25 10.52 2.78 5.41
C LEU A 25 9.54 2.14 4.42
N ARG A 26 8.69 1.19 4.83
CA ARG A 26 7.68 0.61 3.91
C ARG A 26 6.48 1.49 3.68
N SER A 27 6.09 2.31 4.66
CA SER A 27 4.84 3.08 4.61
C SER A 27 4.76 3.99 3.38
N ALA A 28 5.88 4.63 3.04
CA ALA A 28 5.94 5.61 1.96
C ALA A 28 5.50 5.06 0.60
N LEU A 29 5.81 3.79 0.28
CA LEU A 29 5.35 3.17 -0.97
C LEU A 29 3.82 3.07 -1.01
N GLY A 30 3.18 2.68 0.09
CA GLY A 30 1.72 2.61 0.19
C GLY A 30 1.08 3.98 -0.01
N SER A 31 1.59 4.99 0.69
CA SER A 31 1.10 6.37 0.59
C SER A 31 1.30 6.96 -0.80
N TYR A 32 2.51 6.84 -1.36
CA TYR A 32 2.83 7.32 -2.71
C TYR A 32 1.94 6.67 -3.76
N SER A 33 1.78 5.34 -3.68
CA SER A 33 0.95 4.58 -4.61
C SER A 33 -0.51 5.01 -4.54
N ALA A 34 -1.06 5.16 -3.33
CA ALA A 34 -2.46 5.53 -3.13
C ALA A 34 -2.81 6.92 -3.69
N ILE A 35 -1.85 7.83 -3.81
CA ILE A 35 -2.05 9.17 -4.41
C ILE A 35 -1.37 9.33 -5.78
N LEU A 36 -0.82 8.26 -6.35
CA LEU A 36 -0.05 8.30 -7.60
C LEU A 36 -0.83 8.94 -8.74
N ARG A 37 -2.13 8.64 -8.81
CA ARG A 37 -3.06 9.13 -9.84
C ARG A 37 -4.09 10.13 -9.30
N LEU A 38 -3.92 10.59 -8.07
CA LEU A 38 -4.80 11.62 -7.50
C LEU A 38 -4.43 12.97 -8.10
N GLU A 39 -5.39 13.59 -8.77
CA GLU A 39 -5.28 14.96 -9.26
C GLU A 39 -5.88 15.94 -8.24
N PRO A 40 -5.39 17.20 -8.19
CA PRO A 40 -6.02 18.25 -7.39
C PRO A 40 -7.51 18.37 -7.72
N HIS A 41 -8.34 18.41 -6.69
CA HIS A 41 -9.79 18.52 -6.88
C HIS A 41 -10.42 19.34 -5.74
N PRO A 42 -11.54 20.05 -6.01
CA PRO A 42 -12.34 20.63 -4.94
C PRO A 42 -13.00 19.53 -4.11
N TYR A 43 -13.34 19.83 -2.87
CA TYR A 43 -14.17 18.95 -2.07
C TYR A 43 -15.54 18.78 -2.76
N THR A 44 -15.91 17.53 -3.03
CA THR A 44 -17.19 17.18 -3.66
C THR A 44 -17.88 16.17 -2.75
N GLN A 45 -18.94 16.56 -2.05
CA GLN A 45 -19.61 15.68 -1.11
C GLN A 45 -20.21 14.46 -1.82
N ALA A 46 -19.96 13.26 -1.30
CA ALA A 46 -20.59 12.03 -1.77
C ALA A 46 -22.09 12.02 -1.42
N ARG A 47 -22.92 11.50 -2.33
CA ARG A 47 -24.37 11.43 -2.13
C ARG A 47 -24.70 10.61 -0.88
N GLY A 48 -25.36 11.24 0.10
CA GLY A 48 -25.79 10.59 1.34
C GLY A 48 -24.66 10.29 2.32
N ARG A 49 -23.46 10.83 2.12
CA ARG A 49 -22.31 10.71 3.04
C ARG A 49 -21.68 12.08 3.28
N ILE A 50 -20.81 12.16 4.29
CA ILE A 50 -20.09 13.38 4.67
C ILE A 50 -18.61 13.36 4.20
N ASP A 51 -18.23 12.35 3.42
CA ASP A 51 -16.90 12.22 2.82
C ASP A 51 -16.89 12.75 1.37
N CYS A 52 -15.69 13.03 0.87
CA CYS A 52 -15.48 13.42 -0.51
C CYS A 52 -15.73 12.24 -1.46
N ALA A 53 -16.55 12.46 -2.48
CA ALA A 53 -16.85 11.49 -3.53
C ALA A 53 -15.61 11.01 -4.29
N ILE A 54 -14.56 11.84 -4.36
CA ILE A 54 -13.32 11.53 -5.08
C ILE A 54 -12.37 10.78 -4.15
N CYS A 55 -11.82 11.46 -3.14
CA CYS A 55 -10.76 10.90 -2.31
C CYS A 55 -11.21 10.13 -1.07
N GLY A 56 -12.48 10.30 -0.65
CA GLY A 56 -13.02 9.72 0.58
C GLY A 56 -12.62 10.46 1.86
N ASP A 57 -11.99 11.62 1.74
CA ASP A 57 -11.61 12.45 2.89
C ASP A 57 -12.79 13.27 3.42
N TYR A 58 -12.76 13.65 4.70
CA TYR A 58 -13.83 14.42 5.34
C TYR A 58 -13.51 15.91 5.31
N LEU A 59 -14.51 16.76 5.00
CA LEU A 59 -14.32 18.23 4.96
C LEU A 59 -13.86 18.79 6.32
N GLU A 60 -14.43 18.24 7.39
CA GLU A 60 -14.03 18.51 8.76
C GLU A 60 -13.15 17.38 9.28
N SER A 61 -11.95 17.19 8.71
CA SER A 61 -10.93 16.38 9.37
C SER A 61 -10.55 17.05 10.70
N ARG A 62 -11.40 16.87 11.71
CA ARG A 62 -11.28 17.37 13.08
C ARG A 62 -9.85 17.14 13.54
N GLN A 63 -9.23 18.19 14.10
CA GLN A 63 -7.91 18.19 14.77
C GLN A 63 -7.22 16.83 14.73
N THR A 64 -6.69 16.45 13.56
CA THR A 64 -6.06 15.14 13.43
C THR A 64 -4.75 15.24 14.16
N ASP A 65 -4.61 14.45 15.23
CA ASP A 65 -3.37 14.43 15.99
C ASP A 65 -2.28 13.79 15.13
N ILE A 66 -1.38 14.64 14.65
CA ILE A 66 -0.24 14.25 13.81
C ILE A 66 0.64 13.24 14.53
N ASN A 67 0.69 13.24 15.87
CA ASN A 67 1.45 12.26 16.64
C ASN A 67 0.83 10.87 16.55
N ILE A 68 -0.49 10.76 16.47
CA ILE A 68 -1.18 9.47 16.25
C ILE A 68 -0.79 8.94 14.86
N LEU A 69 -0.83 9.79 13.83
CA LEU A 69 -0.46 9.38 12.47
C LEU A 69 1.01 8.92 12.39
N ASN A 70 1.92 9.65 13.04
CA ASN A 70 3.32 9.25 13.09
C ASN A 70 3.52 7.96 13.88
N PHE A 71 2.80 7.78 14.99
CA PHE A 71 2.82 6.55 15.77
C PHE A 71 2.37 5.35 14.91
N GLU A 72 1.26 5.47 14.19
CA GLU A 72 0.75 4.43 13.29
C GLU A 72 1.77 4.10 12.17
N ARG A 73 2.43 5.12 11.61
CA ARG A 73 3.52 4.95 10.64
C ARG A 73 4.68 4.14 11.21
N LEU A 74 5.22 4.57 12.35
CA LEU A 74 6.38 3.94 13.00
C LEU A 74 6.06 2.53 13.52
N LYS A 75 4.86 2.33 14.05
CA LYS A 75 4.48 1.09 14.74
C LYS A 75 3.96 0.01 13.80
N TRP A 76 3.18 0.40 12.79
CA TRP A 76 2.41 -0.53 11.95
C TRP A 76 2.74 -0.45 10.46
N GLY A 77 3.64 0.46 10.06
CA GLY A 77 3.98 0.69 8.66
C GLY A 77 2.89 1.44 7.90
N GLY A 78 2.06 2.18 8.64
CA GLY A 78 0.93 2.93 8.14
C GLY A 78 -0.33 2.09 7.96
N VAL A 79 -1.48 2.65 8.35
CA VAL A 79 -2.80 1.99 8.27
C VAL A 79 -3.84 2.86 7.57
N ARG A 80 -3.42 3.99 6.99
CA ARG A 80 -4.28 5.03 6.42
C ARG A 80 -3.80 5.54 5.07
N HIS A 81 -3.02 4.75 4.33
CA HIS A 81 -2.37 5.18 3.07
C HIS A 81 -3.34 5.81 2.05
N THR A 82 -4.62 5.42 2.05
CA THR A 82 -5.64 5.96 1.14
C THR A 82 -6.26 7.30 1.57
N GLN A 83 -5.94 7.79 2.78
CA GLN A 83 -6.37 9.10 3.27
C GLN A 83 -5.35 10.17 2.81
N PRO A 84 -5.77 11.19 2.04
CA PRO A 84 -4.84 12.19 1.48
C PRO A 84 -3.99 12.91 2.53
N LEU A 85 -4.56 13.28 3.69
CA LEU A 85 -3.82 13.90 4.77
C LEU A 85 -2.70 13.00 5.31
N TYR A 86 -3.00 11.72 5.56
CA TYR A 86 -2.00 10.77 6.01
C TYR A 86 -0.91 10.56 4.96
N ALA A 87 -1.30 10.32 3.70
CA ALA A 87 -0.36 10.11 2.62
C ALA A 87 0.58 11.31 2.42
N GLY A 88 0.05 12.53 2.54
CA GLY A 88 0.85 13.76 2.49
C GLY A 88 1.89 13.81 3.61
N LEU A 89 1.47 13.60 4.87
CA LEU A 89 2.38 13.63 6.03
C LEU A 89 3.43 12.51 5.99
N ASP A 90 3.03 11.31 5.58
CA ASP A 90 3.93 10.17 5.44
C ASP A 90 5.05 10.44 4.42
N LEU A 91 4.71 11.04 3.28
CA LEU A 91 5.68 11.45 2.26
C LEU A 91 6.55 12.63 2.68
N GLU A 92 6.00 13.57 3.46
CA GLU A 92 6.79 14.66 4.03
C GLU A 92 7.83 14.12 5.02
N TRP A 93 7.44 13.23 5.93
CA TRP A 93 8.38 12.58 6.84
C TRP A 93 9.40 11.71 6.10
N PHE A 94 8.94 10.96 5.10
CA PHE A 94 9.82 10.16 4.25
C PHE A 94 10.95 11.00 3.63
N SER A 95 10.65 12.23 3.20
CA SER A 95 11.63 13.13 2.58
C SER A 95 12.78 13.54 3.53
N SER A 96 12.61 13.35 4.85
CA SER A 96 13.66 13.58 5.85
C SER A 96 14.42 12.31 6.27
N LEU A 97 14.02 11.12 5.79
CA LEU A 97 14.65 9.87 6.19
C LEU A 97 15.94 9.62 5.41
N GLN A 98 16.92 9.06 6.11
CA GLN A 98 18.06 8.41 5.47
C GLN A 98 17.64 6.98 5.13
N VAL A 99 17.45 6.71 3.84
CA VAL A 99 17.03 5.40 3.33
C VAL A 99 18.29 4.67 2.85
N PRO A 100 18.65 3.52 3.44
CA PRO A 100 19.74 2.70 2.92
C PRO A 100 19.35 2.10 1.57
N GLU A 101 20.33 1.87 0.70
CA GLU A 101 20.14 1.09 -0.52
C GLU A 101 19.71 -0.34 -0.19
N ALA A 102 18.70 -0.84 -0.91
CA ALA A 102 18.18 -2.19 -0.72
C ALA A 102 19.23 -3.24 -1.09
N THR A 103 19.47 -4.14 -0.13
CA THR A 103 20.46 -5.20 -0.25
C THR A 103 19.98 -6.33 -1.17
N GLN A 104 20.88 -7.25 -1.50
CA GLN A 104 20.49 -8.47 -2.22
C GLN A 104 19.55 -9.36 -1.39
N GLU A 105 19.67 -9.34 -0.06
CA GLU A 105 18.79 -10.05 0.86
C GLU A 105 17.37 -9.47 0.80
N ASP A 106 17.22 -8.14 0.81
CA ASP A 106 15.92 -7.47 0.67
C ASP A 106 15.20 -7.87 -0.63
N ARG A 107 15.95 -7.88 -1.74
CA ARG A 107 15.44 -8.30 -3.05
C ARG A 107 15.07 -9.78 -3.05
N SER A 108 15.86 -10.62 -2.40
CA SER A 108 15.56 -12.05 -2.23
C SER A 108 14.26 -12.27 -1.45
N HIS A 109 14.01 -11.51 -0.39
CA HIS A 109 12.74 -11.57 0.34
C HIS A 109 11.54 -11.23 -0.53
N LEU A 110 11.64 -10.18 -1.36
CA LEU A 110 10.56 -9.84 -2.28
C LEU A 110 10.35 -10.92 -3.34
N ARG A 111 11.42 -11.47 -3.93
CA ARG A 111 11.31 -12.58 -4.91
C ARG A 111 10.60 -13.79 -4.31
N GLN A 112 11.02 -14.23 -3.12
CA GLN A 112 10.38 -15.35 -2.43
C GLN A 112 8.89 -15.07 -2.14
N LEU A 113 8.54 -13.83 -1.80
CA LEU A 113 7.15 -13.43 -1.62
C LEU A 113 6.36 -13.57 -2.94
N LEU A 114 6.90 -13.08 -4.05
CA LEU A 114 6.28 -13.17 -5.38
C LEU A 114 6.17 -14.63 -5.86
N ASP A 115 7.12 -15.49 -5.51
CA ASP A 115 7.02 -16.93 -5.76
C ASP A 115 5.84 -17.56 -4.99
N ARG A 116 5.58 -17.11 -3.75
CA ARG A 116 4.39 -17.54 -2.99
C ARG A 116 3.10 -17.07 -3.61
N VAL A 117 3.08 -15.89 -4.22
CA VAL A 117 1.92 -15.41 -4.98
C VAL A 117 1.64 -16.34 -6.17
N SER A 118 2.68 -16.65 -6.95
CA SER A 118 2.57 -17.46 -8.17
C SER A 118 2.23 -18.93 -7.92
N THR A 119 2.50 -19.43 -6.72
CA THR A 119 2.23 -20.83 -6.33
C THR A 119 0.95 -20.98 -5.49
N LEU A 120 0.24 -19.89 -5.20
CA LEU A 120 -0.99 -19.93 -4.42
C LEU A 120 -2.11 -20.59 -5.22
N SER A 121 -3.05 -21.24 -4.52
CA SER A 121 -4.28 -21.74 -5.15
C SER A 121 -4.98 -20.62 -5.94
N PRO A 122 -5.58 -20.90 -7.11
CA PRO A 122 -6.36 -19.91 -7.86
C PRO A 122 -7.46 -19.23 -7.03
N HIS A 123 -8.01 -19.93 -6.02
CA HIS A 123 -9.01 -19.38 -5.10
C HIS A 123 -8.42 -18.84 -3.79
N GLY A 124 -7.10 -18.85 -3.65
CA GLY A 124 -6.38 -18.35 -2.49
C GLY A 124 -6.71 -16.89 -2.23
N ARG A 125 -6.84 -16.53 -0.96
CA ARG A 125 -7.20 -15.18 -0.50
C ARG A 125 -5.99 -14.49 0.12
N PRO A 126 -6.05 -13.17 0.41
CA PRO A 126 -4.96 -12.47 1.07
C PRO A 126 -4.52 -13.08 2.41
N ASN A 127 -5.45 -13.68 3.17
CA ASN A 127 -5.09 -14.44 4.39
C ASN A 127 -4.27 -15.71 4.11
N ASP A 128 -4.47 -16.35 2.96
CA ASP A 128 -3.70 -17.53 2.58
C ASP A 128 -2.29 -17.12 2.16
N LEU A 129 -2.17 -16.01 1.41
CA LEU A 129 -0.89 -15.39 1.07
C LEU A 129 -0.13 -14.95 2.34
N GLU A 130 -0.80 -14.29 3.28
CA GLU A 130 -0.21 -13.87 4.57
C GLU A 130 0.42 -15.04 5.32
N LYS A 131 -0.25 -16.19 5.35
CA LYS A 131 0.29 -17.42 5.94
C LYS A 131 1.43 -18.00 5.11
N ALA A 132 1.32 -17.99 3.79
CA ALA A 132 2.31 -18.55 2.88
C ALA A 132 3.66 -17.82 2.91
N ILE A 133 3.66 -16.52 3.20
CA ILE A 133 4.89 -15.70 3.28
C ILE A 133 5.51 -15.68 4.70
N LYS A 134 4.92 -16.41 5.66
CA LYS A 134 5.45 -16.52 7.02
C LYS A 134 6.86 -17.12 6.97
N GLY A 135 7.81 -16.44 7.60
CA GLY A 135 9.21 -16.88 7.71
C GLY A 135 10.11 -16.47 6.56
N ILE A 136 9.60 -15.82 5.50
CA ILE A 136 10.44 -15.26 4.44
C ILE A 136 11.33 -14.14 5.01
N PHE A 137 10.78 -13.31 5.88
CA PHE A 137 11.49 -12.27 6.62
C PHE A 137 10.93 -12.14 8.04
N ALA A 138 11.72 -11.59 8.96
CA ALA A 138 11.33 -11.39 10.36
C ALA A 138 10.09 -10.51 10.46
N SER A 139 8.95 -11.10 10.83
CA SER A 139 7.67 -10.41 10.84
C SER A 139 6.63 -11.04 11.79
N ASN A 140 5.75 -10.20 12.34
CA ASN A 140 4.48 -10.67 12.89
C ASN A 140 3.37 -10.69 11.82
N GLN A 141 2.17 -11.16 12.19
CA GLN A 141 1.04 -11.23 11.25
C GLN A 141 0.64 -9.86 10.71
N SER A 142 0.53 -8.84 11.57
CA SER A 142 0.14 -7.49 11.16
C SER A 142 1.13 -6.90 10.15
N GLU A 143 2.44 -7.06 10.40
CA GLU A 143 3.49 -6.58 9.50
C GLU A 143 3.44 -7.24 8.11
N ARG A 144 3.09 -8.53 8.03
CA ARG A 144 2.86 -9.23 6.76
C ARG A 144 1.63 -8.71 6.03
N ARG A 145 0.54 -8.44 6.76
CA ARG A 145 -0.67 -7.84 6.19
C ARG A 145 -0.37 -6.46 5.61
N THR A 146 0.35 -5.61 6.33
CA THR A 146 0.75 -4.29 5.82
C THR A 146 1.57 -4.40 4.53
N VAL A 147 2.51 -5.35 4.44
CA VAL A 147 3.29 -5.59 3.21
C VAL A 147 2.36 -5.95 2.04
N ILE A 148 1.40 -6.86 2.27
CA ILE A 148 0.43 -7.27 1.25
C ILE A 148 -0.49 -6.10 0.84
N ASP A 149 -0.98 -5.31 1.81
CA ASP A 149 -1.79 -4.12 1.54
C ASP A 149 -1.01 -3.09 0.70
N ILE A 150 0.26 -2.83 1.03
CA ILE A 150 1.11 -1.91 0.25
C ILE A 150 1.31 -2.42 -1.18
N LEU A 151 1.54 -3.72 -1.38
CA LEU A 151 1.63 -4.32 -2.72
C LEU A 151 0.29 -4.26 -3.47
N GLY A 152 -0.83 -4.30 -2.76
CA GLY A 152 -2.15 -4.05 -3.35
C GLY A 152 -2.31 -2.59 -3.80
N LEU A 153 -1.91 -1.63 -2.96
CA LEU A 153 -1.95 -0.21 -3.28
C LEU A 153 -1.00 0.15 -4.43
N SER A 154 0.18 -0.47 -4.49
CA SER A 154 1.17 -0.25 -5.57
C SER A 154 0.71 -0.79 -6.92
N GLY A 155 -0.34 -1.59 -6.95
CA GLY A 155 -0.83 -2.21 -8.18
C GLY A 155 -0.26 -3.58 -8.45
N VAL A 156 0.70 -4.07 -7.66
CA VAL A 156 1.35 -5.37 -7.87
C VAL A 156 0.40 -6.53 -7.56
N LEU A 157 -0.43 -6.41 -6.51
CA LEU A 157 -1.43 -7.40 -6.11
C LEU A 157 -2.85 -6.84 -6.22
N VAL A 158 -3.33 -6.69 -7.46
CA VAL A 158 -4.67 -6.14 -7.74
C VAL A 158 -5.60 -7.18 -8.36
N PRO A 159 -6.90 -7.15 -8.01
CA PRO A 159 -7.91 -7.95 -8.68
C PRO A 159 -8.01 -7.59 -10.18
N MET A 160 -8.18 -8.59 -11.03
CA MET A 160 -8.37 -8.36 -12.46
C MET A 160 -9.71 -7.67 -12.74
N GLY A 161 -9.70 -6.63 -13.58
CA GLY A 161 -10.91 -5.96 -14.04
C GLY A 161 -11.57 -4.99 -13.04
N LEU A 162 -10.97 -4.75 -11.88
CA LEU A 162 -11.39 -3.65 -11.00
C LEU A 162 -10.42 -2.46 -11.13
N PRO A 163 -10.91 -1.23 -10.90
CA PRO A 163 -10.04 -0.06 -10.77
C PRO A 163 -8.93 -0.30 -9.73
N ASN A 164 -7.80 0.36 -9.87
CA ASN A 164 -6.71 0.31 -8.90
C ASN A 164 -5.89 1.59 -8.96
N PHE A 165 -5.09 1.83 -7.93
CA PHE A 165 -4.32 3.07 -7.73
C PHE A 165 -3.11 3.22 -8.66
N PHE A 166 -2.69 2.14 -9.34
CA PHE A 166 -1.54 2.16 -10.24
C PHE A 166 -1.91 2.72 -11.63
N SER A 167 -2.99 2.19 -12.23
CA SER A 167 -3.46 2.60 -13.55
C SER A 167 -4.38 3.82 -13.50
N THR A 168 -5.12 4.01 -12.40
CA THR A 168 -6.15 5.05 -12.24
C THR A 168 -6.21 5.54 -10.79
N TYR A 169 -7.15 6.44 -10.46
CA TYR A 169 -7.52 6.72 -9.09
C TYR A 169 -8.96 6.27 -8.81
N PRO A 170 -9.17 5.15 -8.10
CA PRO A 170 -10.50 4.66 -7.77
C PRO A 170 -11.19 5.64 -6.81
N LYS A 171 -12.35 6.17 -7.19
CA LYS A 171 -13.14 7.09 -6.37
C LYS A 171 -13.71 6.39 -5.14
N SER A 172 -14.10 7.15 -4.13
CA SER A 172 -14.61 6.61 -2.85
C SER A 172 -15.73 5.57 -3.03
N ALA A 173 -16.63 5.75 -3.99
CA ALA A 173 -17.72 4.80 -4.27
C ALA A 173 -17.27 3.48 -4.94
N GLU A 174 -16.11 3.48 -5.59
CA GLU A 174 -15.55 2.32 -6.30
C GLU A 174 -14.74 1.41 -5.36
N ARG A 175 -14.26 1.95 -4.24
CA ARG A 175 -13.52 1.23 -3.19
C ARG A 175 -14.46 0.41 -2.30
N LYS A 176 -15.24 -0.48 -2.92
CA LYS A 176 -16.27 -1.28 -2.24
C LYS A 176 -15.65 -2.21 -1.21
N GLN A 177 -16.19 -2.18 0.01
CA GLN A 177 -15.96 -3.22 1.02
C GLN A 177 -17.21 -4.10 1.11
N PRO A 178 -17.09 -5.42 0.89
CA PRO A 178 -18.24 -6.32 0.79
C PRO A 178 -18.88 -6.65 2.15
N ASP A 179 -18.08 -6.71 3.21
CA ASP A 179 -18.52 -7.06 4.56
C ASP A 179 -17.66 -6.30 5.58
N LYS A 180 -18.28 -5.81 6.65
CA LYS A 180 -17.62 -5.19 7.80
C LYS A 180 -16.71 -6.15 8.58
N LYS A 181 -16.83 -7.47 8.36
CA LYS A 181 -15.97 -8.50 8.96
C LYS A 181 -14.66 -8.75 8.20
N ASN A 182 -14.48 -8.16 7.01
CA ASN A 182 -13.24 -8.31 6.25
C ASN A 182 -12.28 -7.18 6.60
N ASP A 183 -11.23 -7.51 7.35
CA ASP A 183 -10.23 -6.54 7.81
C ASP A 183 -9.14 -6.23 6.76
N TRP A 184 -9.35 -6.60 5.49
CA TRP A 184 -8.44 -6.25 4.38
C TRP A 184 -8.91 -4.99 3.67
N ASN A 185 -7.94 -4.20 3.21
CA ASN A 185 -8.21 -2.94 2.54
C ASN A 185 -8.37 -3.12 1.03
N TYR A 186 -9.08 -2.18 0.42
CA TYR A 186 -9.13 -2.12 -1.04
C TYR A 186 -7.75 -1.64 -1.55
N PRO A 187 -7.19 -2.24 -2.62
CA PRO A 187 -7.84 -3.20 -3.52
C PRO A 187 -7.63 -4.67 -3.14
N VAL A 188 -6.64 -5.00 -2.29
CA VAL A 188 -6.19 -6.38 -2.07
C VAL A 188 -7.25 -7.31 -1.50
N LEU A 189 -8.25 -6.78 -0.78
CA LEU A 189 -9.37 -7.58 -0.26
C LEU A 189 -10.10 -8.40 -1.35
N TRP A 190 -10.09 -7.89 -2.59
CA TRP A 190 -10.71 -8.52 -3.75
C TRP A 190 -9.76 -9.45 -4.50
N TRP A 191 -8.45 -9.32 -4.30
CA TRP A 191 -7.44 -10.15 -4.95
C TRP A 191 -7.61 -11.63 -4.60
N ARG A 192 -7.39 -12.48 -5.60
CA ARG A 192 -7.35 -13.94 -5.50
C ARG A 192 -6.07 -14.47 -6.14
N GLY A 193 -5.67 -15.68 -5.79
CA GLY A 193 -4.48 -16.30 -6.39
C GLY A 193 -4.55 -16.37 -7.92
N SER A 194 -5.73 -16.48 -8.52
CA SER A 194 -5.93 -16.43 -9.98
C SER A 194 -5.59 -15.08 -10.62
N ASP A 195 -5.62 -13.99 -9.85
CA ASP A 195 -5.23 -12.66 -10.35
C ASP A 195 -3.71 -12.55 -10.50
N GLY A 196 -2.94 -13.33 -9.72
CA GLY A 196 -1.49 -13.40 -9.80
C GLY A 196 -0.81 -12.05 -9.53
N ILE A 197 0.27 -11.80 -10.26
CA ILE A 197 1.08 -10.58 -10.18
C ILE A 197 0.79 -9.69 -11.38
N ASN A 198 0.57 -8.40 -11.13
CA ASN A 198 0.58 -7.41 -12.20
C ASN A 198 2.03 -7.08 -12.60
N GLU A 199 2.48 -7.70 -13.69
CA GLU A 199 3.84 -7.56 -14.23
C GLU A 199 4.21 -6.13 -14.66
N GLU A 200 3.23 -5.32 -15.08
CA GLU A 200 3.48 -3.92 -15.43
C GLU A 200 3.83 -3.10 -14.18
N ALA A 201 3.04 -3.24 -13.12
CA ALA A 201 3.30 -2.58 -11.85
C ALA A 201 4.60 -3.09 -11.20
N LEU A 202 4.86 -4.41 -11.28
CA LEU A 202 6.09 -5.00 -10.76
C LEU A 202 7.33 -4.37 -11.43
N ARG A 203 7.37 -4.30 -12.76
CA ARG A 203 8.49 -3.67 -13.49
C ARG A 203 8.62 -2.18 -13.23
N PHE A 204 7.51 -1.47 -13.05
CA PHE A 204 7.54 -0.04 -12.73
C PHE A 204 8.20 0.23 -11.39
N TRP A 205 7.82 -0.50 -10.33
CA TRP A 205 8.35 -0.27 -8.99
C TRP A 205 9.70 -0.94 -8.75
N PHE A 206 9.92 -2.12 -9.34
CA PHE A 206 11.06 -2.98 -9.05
C PHE A 206 11.73 -3.46 -10.34
N PRO A 207 12.26 -2.55 -11.19
CA PRO A 207 12.78 -2.90 -12.52
C PRO A 207 14.00 -3.84 -12.50
N ASN A 208 14.69 -3.92 -11.36
CA ASN A 208 15.89 -4.74 -11.15
C ASN A 208 15.61 -6.00 -10.30
N LEU A 209 14.35 -6.44 -10.21
CA LEU A 209 14.00 -7.66 -9.48
C LEU A 209 14.23 -8.91 -10.32
#